data_AF-A0A9P0FEY9-F1
#
_entry.id   AF-A0A9P0FEY9-F1
#
_cell.length_a   1.000
_cell.length_b   1.000
_cell.length_c   1.000
_cell.angle_alpha   90.00
_cell.angle_beta   90.00
_cell.angle_gamma   90.00
#
_symmetry.space_group_name_H-M   'P 1'
#
loop_
_entity.id
_entity.type
_entity.pdbx_description
1 polymer ?
#
loop_
_entity_poly.entity_id
_entity_poly.type
_entity_poly.pdbx_seq_one_letter_code
_entity_poly.pdbx_strand_id
1 'polypeptide(L)'
;MSTKESQVTFTFTNDIIKEALKSQFSNPKNKITEETVELICDISKALVTEAALRSAKQASMENKNLVNLEHVESILSQLMMDMV
;
A
#
# COMPACT_ATOMS: atom_id res chain seq x y z
N MET A 1 -7.99 -3.80 -23.57
CA MET A 1 -8.52 -3.87 -22.19
C MET A 1 -7.92 -2.68 -21.46
N SER A 2 -8.69 -1.61 -21.30
CA SER A 2 -8.18 -0.31 -20.84
C SER A 2 -7.94 -0.38 -19.34
N THR A 3 -6.66 -0.40 -18.95
CA THR A 3 -6.22 -0.28 -17.55
C THR A 3 -6.72 1.07 -17.04
N LYS A 4 -7.76 1.06 -16.20
CA LYS A 4 -8.17 2.28 -15.49
C LYS A 4 -7.03 2.67 -14.58
N GLU A 5 -6.25 3.66 -14.98
CA GLU A 5 -5.32 4.35 -14.08
C GLU A 5 -6.13 4.81 -12.86
N SER A 6 -5.72 4.38 -11.67
CA SER A 6 -6.36 4.78 -10.43
C SER A 6 -6.18 6.29 -10.25
N GLN A 7 -7.28 7.05 -10.34
CA GLN A 7 -7.30 8.51 -10.18
C GLN A 7 -7.04 8.98 -8.73
N VAL A 8 -6.44 8.14 -7.88
CA VAL A 8 -6.21 8.48 -6.47
C VAL A 8 -4.92 9.30 -6.37
N THR A 9 -5.07 10.62 -6.32
CA THR A 9 -3.97 11.57 -6.13
C THR A 9 -3.68 11.75 -4.64
N PHE A 10 -3.17 10.71 -3.98
CA PHE A 10 -2.62 10.81 -2.62
C PHE A 10 -1.12 10.47 -2.62
N THR A 11 -0.42 10.93 -1.60
CA THR A 11 0.95 10.51 -1.29
C THR A 11 1.14 10.50 0.23
N PHE A 12 2.09 9.70 0.70
CA PHE A 12 2.53 9.77 2.09
C PHE A 12 3.46 10.97 2.27
N THR A 13 3.35 11.65 3.41
CA THR A 13 4.32 12.69 3.75
C THR A 13 5.66 12.05 4.12
N ASN A 14 6.75 12.56 3.57
CA ASN A 14 8.11 12.04 3.81
C ASN A 14 8.44 11.90 5.30
N ASP A 15 7.97 12.80 6.16
CA ASP A 15 8.23 12.73 7.60
C ASP A 15 7.62 11.48 8.26
N ILE A 16 6.41 11.07 7.86
CA ILE A 16 5.77 9.85 8.37
C ILE A 16 6.56 8.62 7.93
N ILE A 17 6.97 8.54 6.66
CA ILE A 17 7.75 7.43 6.16
C ILE A 17 9.13 7.36 6.84
N LYS A 18 9.79 8.51 7.05
CA LYS A 18 11.06 8.59 7.79
C LYS A 18 10.93 8.05 9.20
N GLU A 19 9.93 8.47 9.95
CA GLU A 19 9.72 8.00 11.32
C GLU A 19 9.32 6.52 11.36
N ALA A 20 8.48 6.06 10.44
CA ALA A 20 8.14 4.65 10.31
C ALA A 20 9.40 3.78 10.05
N LEU A 21 10.27 4.18 9.11
CA LEU A 21 11.51 3.46 8.81
C LEU A 21 12.49 3.47 10.00
N LYS A 22 12.69 4.63 10.65
CA LYS A 22 13.55 4.73 11.83
C LYS A 22 13.07 3.83 12.98
N SER A 23 11.76 3.68 13.16
CA SER A 23 11.18 2.83 14.21
C SER A 23 11.53 1.34 14.06
N GLN A 24 11.83 0.89 12.83
CA GLN A 24 12.13 -0.51 12.52
C GLN A 24 13.64 -0.79 12.46
N PHE A 25 14.49 0.24 12.43
CA PHE A 25 15.92 0.03 12.32
C PHE A 25 16.56 -0.32 13.65
N SER A 26 17.19 -1.50 13.70
CA SER A 26 17.97 -1.94 14.86
C SER A 26 19.26 -1.14 15.06
N ASN A 27 19.77 -0.48 14.02
CA ASN A 27 21.00 0.31 14.07
C ASN A 27 20.70 1.82 13.96
N PRO A 28 20.95 2.62 15.02
CA PRO A 28 20.69 4.06 15.00
C PRO A 28 21.62 4.85 14.07
N LYS A 29 22.68 4.22 13.52
CA LYS A 29 23.58 4.85 12.54
C LYS A 29 23.09 4.71 11.09
N ASN A 30 22.00 3.98 10.84
CA ASN A 30 21.44 3.86 9.50
C ASN A 30 21.01 5.23 8.99
N LYS A 31 21.53 5.61 7.82
CA LYS A 31 21.17 6.86 7.13
C LYS A 31 20.12 6.54 6.07
N ILE A 32 19.02 7.30 6.09
CA ILE A 32 18.01 7.28 5.03
C ILE A 32 18.22 8.54 4.19
N THR A 33 18.39 8.38 2.89
CA THR A 33 18.46 9.52 1.96
C THR A 33 17.06 9.99 1.60
N GLU A 34 16.91 11.25 1.17
CA GLU A 34 15.59 11.77 0.75
C GLU A 34 15.00 10.96 -0.40
N GLU A 35 15.81 10.61 -1.40
CA GLU A 35 15.42 9.77 -2.54
C GLU A 35 14.88 8.40 -2.09
N THR A 36 15.45 7.81 -1.04
CA THR A 36 14.94 6.55 -0.47
C THR A 36 13.55 6.74 0.12
N VAL A 37 13.32 7.87 0.80
CA VAL A 37 12.03 8.18 1.41
C VAL A 37 10.96 8.36 0.35
N GLU A 38 11.26 9.12 -0.70
CA GLU A 38 10.35 9.34 -1.83
C GLU A 38 9.97 8.03 -2.52
N LEU A 39 10.95 7.15 -2.77
CA LEU A 39 10.69 5.82 -3.33
C LEU A 39 9.78 4.98 -2.43
N ILE A 40 9.99 5.02 -1.11
CA ILE A 40 9.14 4.28 -0.17
C ILE A 40 7.75 4.89 -0.07
N CYS A 41 7.58 6.21 -0.23
CA CYS A 41 6.27 6.84 -0.36
C CYS A 41 5.51 6.26 -1.56
N ASP A 42 6.16 6.14 -2.71
CA ASP A 42 5.54 5.59 -3.93
C ASP A 42 5.20 4.10 -3.80
N ILE A 43 6.10 3.30 -3.21
CA ILE A 43 5.84 1.87 -2.93
C ILE A 43 4.66 1.73 -1.96
N SER A 44 4.63 2.53 -0.89
CA SER A 44 3.54 2.49 0.10
C SER A 44 2.21 2.88 -0.54
N LYS A 45 2.22 3.88 -1.43
CA LYS A 45 1.03 4.28 -2.20
C LYS A 45 0.54 3.15 -3.09
N ALA A 46 1.44 2.51 -3.84
CA ALA A 46 1.10 1.39 -4.71
C ALA A 46 0.49 0.23 -3.91
N LEU A 47 1.09 -0.12 -2.77
CA LEU A 47 0.60 -1.17 -1.88
C LEU A 47 -0.84 -0.92 -1.39
N VAL A 48 -1.11 0.28 -0.85
CA VAL A 48 -2.44 0.62 -0.33
C VAL A 48 -3.48 0.70 -1.46
N THR A 49 -3.09 1.24 -2.62
CA THR A 49 -3.98 1.31 -3.78
C THR A 49 -4.36 -0.08 -4.27
N GLU A 50 -3.39 -0.98 -4.39
CA GLU A 50 -3.62 -2.35 -4.83
C GLU A 50 -4.50 -3.13 -3.83
N ALA A 51 -4.23 -2.96 -2.52
CA ALA A 51 -5.06 -3.54 -1.46
C ALA A 51 -6.53 -3.08 -1.58
N ALA A 52 -6.75 -1.78 -1.78
CA ALA A 52 -8.08 -1.20 -1.90
C ALA A 52 -8.80 -1.69 -3.17
N LEU A 53 -8.11 -1.72 -4.32
CA LEU A 53 -8.68 -2.20 -5.59
C LEU A 53 -9.05 -3.68 -5.52
N ARG A 54 -8.17 -4.53 -4.98
CA ARG A 54 -8.44 -5.97 -4.84
C ARG A 54 -9.59 -6.24 -3.89
N SER A 55 -9.64 -5.53 -2.76
CA SER A 55 -10.74 -5.67 -1.79
C SER A 55 -12.07 -5.19 -2.38
N ALA A 56 -12.07 -4.09 -3.14
CA ALA A 56 -13.25 -3.61 -3.86
C ALA A 56 -13.70 -4.60 -4.94
N LYS A 57 -12.76 -5.19 -5.68
CA LYS A 57 -13.05 -6.24 -6.67
C LYS A 57 -13.66 -7.47 -6.00
N GLN A 58 -13.13 -7.90 -4.86
CA GLN A 58 -13.66 -9.02 -4.09
C GLN A 58 -15.10 -8.75 -3.62
N ALA A 59 -15.37 -7.57 -3.03
CA ALA A 59 -16.72 -7.16 -2.66
C ALA A 59 -17.68 -7.13 -3.87
N SER A 60 -17.21 -6.61 -5.00
CA SER A 60 -18.00 -6.58 -6.25
C SER A 60 -18.32 -7.97 -6.78
N MET A 61 -17.42 -8.95 -6.65
CA MET A 61 -17.68 -10.35 -7.04
C MET A 61 -18.77 -11.00 -6.18
N GLU A 62 -18.94 -10.52 -4.95
CA GLU A 62 -20.00 -10.95 -4.03
C GLU A 62 -21.28 -10.10 -4.14
N ASN A 63 -21.38 -9.23 -5.14
CA ASN A 63 -22.48 -8.27 -5.33
C ASN A 63 -22.70 -7.33 -4.12
N LYS A 64 -21.62 -7.00 -3.40
CA LYS A 64 -21.64 -6.04 -2.28
C LYS A 64 -21.14 -4.67 -2.74
N ASN A 65 -21.79 -3.61 -2.25
CA ASN A 65 -21.44 -2.22 -2.55
C ASN A 65 -20.47 -1.59 -1.53
N LEU A 66 -20.14 -2.32 -0.45
CA LEU A 66 -19.24 -1.86 0.60
C LEU A 66 -18.16 -2.92 0.84
N VAL A 67 -16.92 -2.46 0.98
CA VAL A 67 -15.80 -3.31 1.39
C VAL A 67 -15.83 -3.51 2.90
N ASN A 68 -16.14 -4.74 3.32
CA ASN A 68 -15.95 -5.22 4.69
C ASN A 68 -14.58 -5.88 4.89
N LEU A 69 -14.24 -6.15 6.17
CA LEU A 69 -13.01 -6.81 6.59
C LEU A 69 -12.74 -8.14 5.87
N GLU A 70 -13.77 -8.97 5.72
CA GLU A 70 -13.69 -10.29 5.07
C GLU A 70 -13.11 -10.25 3.65
N HIS A 71 -13.39 -9.18 2.88
CA HIS A 71 -12.84 -9.03 1.53
C HIS A 71 -11.35 -8.69 1.54
N VAL A 72 -10.91 -7.93 2.54
CA VAL A 72 -9.49 -7.58 2.74
C VAL A 72 -8.71 -8.83 3.17
N GLU A 73 -9.24 -9.58 4.12
CA GLU A 73 -8.65 -10.84 4.59
C GLU A 73 -8.51 -11.85 3.44
N SER A 74 -9.51 -11.92 2.56
CA SER A 74 -9.48 -12.83 1.41
C SER A 74 -8.37 -12.52 0.41
N ILE A 75 -7.97 -11.24 0.24
CA ILE A 75 -6.92 -10.86 -0.73
C ILE A 75 -5.54 -10.75 -0.08
N LEU A 76 -5.45 -10.77 1.25
CA LEU A 76 -4.25 -10.42 1.99
C LEU A 76 -3.09 -11.36 1.69
N SER A 77 -3.32 -12.67 1.67
CA SER A 77 -2.26 -13.66 1.40
C SER A 77 -1.60 -13.44 0.04
N GLN A 78 -2.41 -13.18 -1.00
CA GLN A 78 -1.88 -12.93 -2.34
C GLN A 78 -1.20 -11.56 -2.44
N LEU A 79 -1.79 -10.52 -1.83
CA LEU A 79 -1.19 -9.19 -1.78
C LEU A 79 0.21 -9.23 -1.15
N MET A 80 0.37 -9.98 -0.05
CA MET A 80 1.66 -10.13 0.62
C MET A 80 2.68 -10.89 -0.26
N MET A 81 2.25 -11.93 -0.98
CA MET A 81 3.14 -12.67 -1.89
C MET A 81 3.66 -11.81 -3.05
N ASP A 82 2.84 -10.90 -3.58
CA ASP A 82 3.26 -10.04 -4.70
C ASP A 82 4.27 -8.96 -4.28
N MET A 83 4.42 -8.72 -2.97
CA MET A 83 5.23 -7.65 -2.39
C MET A 83 6.51 -8.17 -1.70
N VAL A 84 6.73 -9.48 -1.71
CA VAL A 84 7.90 -10.17 -1.15
C VAL A 84 8.90 -10.55 -2.23
#